data_AF-A0A7W0T4R5-F1
#
_entry.id   AF-A0A7W0T4R5-F1
#
_cell.length_a   1.000
_cell.length_b   1.000
_cell.length_c   1.000
_cell.angle_alpha   90.00
_cell.angle_beta   90.00
_cell.angle_gamma   90.00
#
_symmetry.space_group_name_H-M   'P 1'
#
loop_
_entity.id
_entity.type
_entity.pdbx_description
1 polymer ?
#
loop_
_entity_poly.entity_id
_entity_poly.type
_entity_poly.pdbx_seq_one_letter_code
_entity_poly.pdbx_strand_id
1 'polypeptide(L)' 'SFHDLIWETPTKSSQAWFVRHFGPEVNLGNIPPDEVIALETLRLGLRADTLKEVLLGDSAAVEPAPAP' A
#
# COMPACT_ATOMS: atom_id res chain seq x y z
N SER A 1 11.10 0.58 16.00
CA SER A 1 10.25 1.21 14.97
C SER A 1 9.71 0.10 14.06
N PHE A 2 8.60 0.26 13.32
CA PHE A 2 8.19 -0.79 12.37
C PHE A 2 9.21 -1.02 11.25
N HIS A 3 10.08 -0.03 11.01
CA HIS A 3 11.22 -0.10 10.10
C HIS A 3 12.28 -1.13 10.51
N ASP A 4 12.27 -1.60 11.77
CA ASP A 4 13.22 -2.60 12.29
C ASP A 4 12.64 -4.04 12.25
N LEU A 5 11.42 -4.20 11.72
CA LEU A 5 10.70 -5.46 11.66
C LEU A 5 10.44 -5.86 10.21
N ILE A 6 10.39 -7.16 9.92
CA ILE A 6 9.93 -7.74 8.66
C ILE A 6 8.73 -8.63 8.96
N TRP A 7 7.64 -8.47 8.21
CA TRP A 7 6.42 -9.24 8.39
C TRP A 7 6.28 -10.34 7.33
N GLU A 8 6.06 -11.57 7.78
CA GLU A 8 5.78 -12.72 6.92
C GLU A 8 4.40 -12.57 6.25
N THR A 9 4.36 -12.48 4.91
CA THR A 9 3.13 -12.24 4.14
C THR A 9 3.01 -13.13 2.90
N PRO A 10 2.87 -14.45 3.07
CA PRO A 10 2.86 -15.42 1.96
C PRO A 10 1.60 -15.37 1.09
N THR A 11 0.64 -14.48 1.40
CA THR A 11 -0.60 -14.35 0.63
C THR A 11 -0.81 -12.91 0.18
N LYS A 12 -1.36 -12.73 -1.03
CA LYS A 12 -1.84 -11.44 -1.54
C LYS A 12 -2.62 -10.62 -0.50
N SER A 13 -3.57 -11.25 0.20
CA SER A 13 -4.43 -10.55 1.18
C SER A 13 -3.61 -9.98 2.34
N SER A 14 -2.63 -10.74 2.86
CA SER A 14 -1.73 -10.25 3.90
C SER A 14 -0.84 -9.10 3.40
N GLN A 15 -0.29 -9.21 2.18
CA GLN A 15 0.53 -8.15 1.58
C GLN A 15 -0.25 -6.83 1.47
N ALA A 16 -1.45 -6.89 0.89
CA ALA A 16 -2.31 -5.72 0.73
C ALA A 16 -2.70 -5.10 2.08
N TRP A 17 -2.97 -5.94 3.10
CA TRP A 17 -3.32 -5.45 4.43
C TRP A 17 -2.18 -4.65 5.06
N PHE A 18 -0.96 -5.17 5.05
CA PHE A 18 0.19 -4.47 5.64
C PHE A 18 0.51 -3.17 4.89
N VAL A 19 0.43 -3.17 3.55
CA VAL A 19 0.63 -1.95 2.75
C VAL A 19 -0.41 -0.87 3.09
N ARG A 20 -1.69 -1.24 3.26
CA ARG A 20 -2.73 -0.27 3.69
C ARG A 20 -2.51 0.24 5.10
N HIS A 21 -2.07 -0.62 6.02
CA HIS A 21 -2.02 -0.29 7.45
C HIS A 21 -0.77 0.49 7.85
N PHE A 22 0.39 0.10 7.32
CA PHE A 22 1.68 0.72 7.66
C PHE A 22 2.23 1.61 6.54
N GLY A 23 1.58 1.63 5.38
CA GLY A 23 2.01 2.37 4.22
C GLY A 23 2.90 1.57 3.26
N PRO A 24 3.22 2.15 2.10
CA PRO A 24 3.94 1.48 1.03
C PRO A 24 5.40 1.15 1.34
N GLU A 25 5.97 1.64 2.45
CA GLU A 25 7.36 1.37 2.86
C GLU A 25 7.48 0.22 3.89
N VAL A 26 6.39 -0.48 4.20
CA VAL A 26 6.43 -1.60 5.17
C VAL A 26 7.33 -2.74 4.68
N ASN A 27 8.19 -3.27 5.56
CA ASN A 27 9.06 -4.40 5.20
C ASN A 27 8.29 -5.72 5.24
N LEU A 28 8.29 -6.46 4.13
CA LEU A 28 7.56 -7.72 3.97
C LEU A 28 8.49 -8.85 3.55
N GLY A 29 8.29 -10.03 4.14
CA GLY A 29 9.03 -11.26 3.86
C GLY A 29 8.12 -12.39 3.39
N ASN A 30 8.74 -13.47 2.90
CA ASN A 30 8.06 -14.68 2.42
C ASN A 30 7.05 -14.41 1.30
N ILE A 31 7.41 -13.47 0.42
CA ILE A 31 6.66 -13.14 -0.78
C ILE A 31 6.93 -14.24 -1.82
N PRO A 32 5.89 -14.89 -2.39
CA PRO A 32 6.07 -15.80 -3.51
C PRO A 32 6.80 -15.09 -4.67
N PRO A 33 7.80 -15.71 -5.32
CA PRO A 33 8.59 -15.05 -6.37
C PRO A 33 7.75 -14.49 -7.53
N ASP A 34 6.63 -15.13 -7.85
CA ASP A 34 5.68 -14.72 -8.87
C ASP A 34 4.78 -13.55 -8.45
N GLU A 35 4.74 -13.21 -7.15
CA GLU A 35 3.98 -12.08 -6.63
C GLU A 35 4.80 -10.80 -6.48
N VAL A 36 6.11 -10.77 -6.78
CA VAL A 36 6.95 -9.59 -6.58
C VAL A 36 6.44 -8.35 -7.33
N ILE A 37 6.07 -8.50 -8.61
CA ILE A 37 5.49 -7.39 -9.39
C ILE A 37 4.12 -7.01 -8.84
N ALA A 38 3.32 -7.99 -8.41
CA ALA A 38 2.01 -7.74 -7.83
C ALA A 38 2.12 -6.96 -6.50
N LEU A 39 3.12 -7.25 -5.67
CA LEU A 39 3.43 -6.49 -4.46
C LEU A 39 3.85 -5.06 -4.81
N GLU A 40 4.69 -4.85 -5.82
CA GLU A 40 5.08 -3.50 -6.22
C GLU A 40 3.89 -2.67 -6.70
N THR A 41 2.95 -3.28 -7.44
CA THR A 41 1.69 -2.59 -7.81
C THR A 41 0.83 -2.24 -6.59
N LEU A 42 0.89 -3.02 -5.51
CA LEU A 42 0.24 -2.66 -4.24
C LEU A 42 0.93 -1.45 -3.61
N ARG A 43 2.26 -1.43 -3.56
CA ARG A 43 3.06 -0.32 -3.01
C ARG A 43 2.90 1.00 -3.78
N LEU A 44 2.62 0.93 -5.08
CA LEU A 44 2.37 2.12 -5.90
C LEU A 44 0.88 2.51 -5.98
N GLY A 45 -0.02 1.74 -5.38
CA GLY A 45 -1.47 1.96 -5.51
C GLY A 45 -2.02 1.72 -6.92
N LEU A 46 -1.29 1.00 -7.77
CA LEU A 46 -1.70 0.65 -9.14
C LEU A 46 -2.62 -0.57 -9.20
N ARG A 47 -2.89 -1.20 -8.05
CA ARG A 47 -3.84 -2.30 -7.91
C ARG A 47 -5.08 -1.83 -7.15
N ALA A 48 -6.24 -2.33 -7.54
CA ALA A 48 -7.53 -1.94 -6.93
C ALA A 48 -7.55 -2.07 -5.40
N ASP A 49 -6.79 -3.02 -4.87
CA ASP A 49 -6.63 -3.23 -3.44
C ASP A 49 -6.08 -2.01 -2.69
N THR A 50 -5.19 -1.19 -3.25
CA THR A 50 -4.52 -0.08 -2.54
C THR A 50 -4.66 1.26 -3.25
N LEU A 51 -5.44 1.31 -4.32
CA LEU A 51 -5.61 2.51 -5.15
C LEU A 51 -6.10 3.72 -4.35
N LYS A 52 -7.06 3.53 -3.44
CA LYS A 52 -7.60 4.63 -2.65
C LYS A 52 -6.58 5.12 -1.62
N GLU A 53 -6.01 4.21 -0.86
CA GLU A 53 -5.14 4.49 0.28
C GLU A 53 -3.76 5.03 -0.16
N VAL A 54 -3.23 4.54 -1.28
CA VAL A 54 -1.84 4.82 -1.69
C VAL A 54 -1.76 5.79 -2.86
N LEU A 55 -2.50 5.57 -3.95
CA LEU A 55 -2.37 6.41 -5.16
C LEU A 55 -3.21 7.68 -5.06
N LEU A 56 -4.46 7.57 -4.60
CA LEU A 56 -5.36 8.71 -4.47
C LEU A 56 -5.09 9.50 -3.19
N GLY A 57 -4.78 8.81 -2.08
CA GLY A 57 -4.47 9.41 -0.79
C GLY A 57 -5.54 10.42 -0.31
N ASP A 58 -5.15 11.28 0.63
CA ASP A 58 -6.01 12.37 1.15
C ASP A 58 -6.24 13.52 0.14
N SER A 59 -5.91 13.34 -1.15
CA SER A 59 -6.21 14.34 -2.19
C SER A 59 -7.72 14.55 -2.43
N ALA A 60 -8.59 13.77 -1.77
CA ALA A 60 -10.01 14.06 -1.65
C ALA A 60 -10.33 15.20 -0.65
N ALA A 61 -9.35 15.66 0.15
CA ALA A 61 -9.45 16.82 1.03
C ALA A 61 -8.95 18.10 0.34
N VAL A 62 -9.16 18.25 -0.98
CA VAL A 62 -9.14 19.57 -1.60
C VAL A 62 -10.33 20.33 -1.03
N GLU A 63 -10.05 21.23 -0.08
CA GLU A 63 -10.99 22.23 0.40
C GLU A 63 -11.62 22.92 -0.83
N PRO A 64 -12.97 23.03 -0.92
CA PRO A 64 -13.59 23.66 -2.07
C PRO A 64 -13.00 25.07 -2.21
N ALA A 65 -12.40 25.35 -3.38
CA ALA A 65 -11.84 26.66 -3.69
C ALA A 65 -12.83 27.76 -3.29
N PRO A 66 -12.38 28.85 -2.63
CA PRO A 66 -13.28 29.90 -2.20
C PRO A 66 -14.05 30.41 -3.42
N ALA A 67 -15.38 30.38 -3.34
CA ALA A 67 -16.26 30.89 -4.38
C ALA A 67 -15.89 32.35 -4.69
N PRO A 68 -16.00 32.78 -5.97
CA PRO A 68 -15.63 34.13 -6.39
C PRO A 68 -16.37 35.23 -5.64
#